data_AF-A0AAD7EY69-F1
#
_entry.id   AF-A0AAD7EY69-F1
#
_cell.length_a   1.000
_cell.length_b   1.000
_cell.length_c   1.000
_cell.angle_alpha   90.00
_cell.angle_beta   90.00
_cell.angle_gamma   90.00
#
_symmetry.space_group_name_H-M   'P 1'
#
loop_
_entity.id
_entity.type
_entity.pdbx_description
1 polymer ?
#
loop_
_entity_poly.entity_id
_entity_poly.type
_entity_poly.pdbx_seq_one_letter_code
_entity_poly.pdbx_strand_id
1 'polypeptide(L)'
;MAFFHGSLTTWIRFSAKFALGALIDECSATEKQLDFMDTLLNKEDHAYIMCKAWEIYSSGLEALRHQEIVDFRIQTAEMNKAKSLAAAWKALQTRRELRKIVVVTRTTDPSPLTIPHLHLQLNALHLCGVPNILPNSRYTWKPTKLEALKTTLKVYLPNLAKSPLLVDPEADFATATVEMVVVDDWTAADDREMEE
;
A
#
# COMPACT_ATOMS: atom_id res chain seq x y z
N MET A 1 37.10 18.53 -24.97
CA MET A 1 35.62 18.45 -25.11
C MET A 1 35.29 18.36 -26.59
N ALA A 2 35.46 17.18 -27.21
CA ALA A 2 35.03 16.94 -28.58
C ALA A 2 33.56 16.50 -28.51
N PHE A 3 32.64 17.46 -28.59
CA PHE A 3 31.22 17.18 -28.66
C PHE A 3 30.96 16.53 -30.04
N PHE A 4 30.69 15.22 -30.00
CA PHE A 4 30.31 14.31 -31.08
C PHE A 4 30.19 14.92 -32.49
N HIS A 5 31.27 14.85 -33.27
CA HIS A 5 31.16 14.87 -34.73
C HIS A 5 30.28 13.69 -35.15
N GLY A 6 29.05 13.97 -35.59
CA GLY A 6 28.04 12.96 -35.93
C GLY A 6 26.72 13.09 -35.16
N SER A 7 26.70 13.79 -34.03
CA SER A 7 25.46 13.94 -33.22
C SER A 7 24.31 14.60 -33.97
N LEU A 8 24.60 15.55 -34.87
CA LEU A 8 23.59 16.17 -35.74
C LEU A 8 22.99 15.16 -36.73
N THR A 9 23.80 14.29 -37.31
CA THR A 9 23.35 13.25 -38.22
C THR A 9 22.53 12.19 -37.48
N THR A 10 22.95 11.80 -36.28
CA THR A 10 22.19 10.92 -35.39
C THR A 10 20.86 11.54 -34.98
N TRP A 11 20.84 12.84 -34.66
CA TRP A 11 19.63 13.57 -34.29
C TRP A 11 18.63 13.72 -35.45
N ILE A 12 19.11 13.98 -36.67
CA ILE A 12 18.26 14.06 -37.87
C ILE A 12 17.65 12.70 -38.20
N ARG A 13 18.41 11.60 -38.08
CA ARG A 13 17.89 10.23 -38.27
C ARG A 13 16.87 9.85 -37.20
N PHE A 14 17.14 10.23 -35.95
CA PHE A 14 16.24 10.02 -34.83
C PHE A 14 14.91 10.75 -35.04
N SER A 15 14.93 12.06 -35.32
CA SER A 15 13.70 12.83 -35.48
C SER A 15 12.87 12.41 -36.69
N ALA A 16 13.50 11.96 -37.78
CA ALA A 16 12.79 11.43 -38.95
C ALA A 16 12.08 10.09 -38.66
N LYS A 17 12.67 9.22 -37.84
CA LYS A 17 12.07 7.93 -37.45
C LYS A 17 10.93 8.04 -36.43
N PHE A 18 10.93 9.08 -35.59
CA PHE A 18 9.92 9.33 -34.57
C PHE A 18 8.83 10.34 -34.99
N ALA A 19 8.75 10.68 -36.29
CA ALA A 19 7.67 11.49 -36.82
C ALA A 19 6.32 10.75 -36.74
N LEU A 20 5.23 11.47 -36.47
CA LEU A 20 3.89 10.92 -36.34
C LEU A 20 3.49 10.17 -37.62
N GLY A 21 3.21 8.86 -37.55
CA GLY A 21 2.91 8.00 -38.71
C GLY A 21 4.13 7.30 -39.34
N ALA A 22 5.26 7.25 -38.64
CA ALA A 22 6.44 6.50 -39.05
C ALA A 22 6.37 5.01 -38.65
N LEU A 23 7.25 4.20 -39.25
CA LEU A 23 7.36 2.72 -39.12
C LEU A 23 7.35 2.19 -37.67
N ILE A 24 7.71 3.02 -36.69
CA ILE A 24 7.74 2.70 -35.27
C ILE A 24 6.32 2.52 -34.70
N ASP A 25 5.28 3.12 -35.28
CA ASP A 25 3.91 2.97 -34.77
C ASP A 25 3.33 1.56 -35.03
N GLU A 26 3.89 0.81 -35.99
CA GLU A 26 3.42 -0.52 -36.38
C GLU A 26 4.27 -1.69 -35.82
N CYS A 27 5.46 -1.42 -35.27
CA CYS A 27 6.35 -2.46 -34.75
C CYS A 27 5.99 -2.94 -33.33
N SER A 28 6.32 -4.19 -32.98
CA SER A 28 6.20 -4.70 -31.61
C SER A 28 7.28 -4.11 -30.69
N ALA A 29 7.07 -4.12 -29.36
CA ALA A 29 7.98 -3.49 -28.39
C ALA A 29 9.43 -4.03 -28.48
N THR A 30 9.58 -5.32 -28.78
CA THR A 30 10.88 -5.99 -28.94
C THR A 30 11.57 -5.62 -30.25
N GLU A 31 10.83 -5.49 -31.35
CA GLU A 31 11.38 -5.06 -32.65
C GLU A 31 11.82 -3.60 -32.63
N LYS A 32 11.08 -2.73 -31.91
CA LYS A 32 11.48 -1.32 -31.71
C LYS A 32 12.81 -1.21 -30.99
N GLN A 33 13.09 -2.12 -30.06
CA GLN A 33 14.31 -2.06 -29.24
C GLN A 33 15.54 -2.52 -30.02
N LEU A 34 15.42 -3.56 -30.84
CA LEU A 34 16.48 -4.04 -31.73
C LEU A 34 16.78 -3.04 -32.86
N ASP A 35 15.74 -2.54 -33.54
CA ASP A 35 15.93 -1.59 -34.65
C ASP A 35 16.46 -0.23 -34.15
N PHE A 36 16.12 0.17 -32.92
CA PHE A 36 16.70 1.36 -32.29
C PHE A 36 18.21 1.22 -32.06
N MET A 37 18.67 0.10 -31.49
CA MET A 37 20.08 -0.13 -31.21
C MET A 37 20.90 -0.22 -32.51
N ASP A 38 20.42 -0.96 -33.50
CA ASP A 38 21.12 -1.15 -34.77
C ASP A 38 21.15 0.12 -35.65
N THR A 39 20.19 1.04 -35.49
CA THR A 39 20.15 2.26 -36.30
C THR A 39 20.82 3.47 -35.69
N LEU A 40 20.98 3.50 -34.36
CA LEU A 40 21.63 4.62 -33.66
C LEU A 40 23.07 4.34 -33.27
N LEU A 41 23.42 3.07 -33.04
CA LEU A 41 24.76 2.68 -32.62
C LEU A 41 25.47 1.99 -33.77
N ASN A 42 26.62 2.52 -34.16
CA ASN A 42 27.50 1.78 -35.04
C ASN A 42 28.17 0.64 -34.26
N LYS A 43 28.75 -0.33 -34.96
CA LYS A 43 29.47 -1.46 -34.34
C LYS A 43 30.54 -1.00 -33.34
N GLU A 44 31.19 0.12 -33.61
CA GLU A 44 32.20 0.73 -32.72
C GLU A 44 31.58 1.29 -31.44
N ASP A 45 30.41 1.95 -31.53
CA ASP A 45 29.68 2.46 -30.36
C ASP A 45 29.19 1.30 -29.48
N HIS A 46 28.69 0.23 -30.10
CA HIS A 46 28.28 -0.98 -29.40
C HIS A 46 29.45 -1.62 -28.64
N ALA A 47 30.61 -1.78 -29.29
CA ALA A 47 31.80 -2.32 -28.64
C ALA A 47 32.26 -1.44 -27.46
N TYR A 48 32.23 -0.12 -27.64
CA TYR A 48 32.55 0.82 -26.57
C TYR A 48 31.59 0.70 -25.38
N ILE A 49 30.27 0.65 -25.63
CA ILE A 49 29.25 0.49 -24.57
C ILE A 49 29.46 -0.83 -23.83
N MET A 50 29.73 -1.93 -24.54
CA MET A 50 29.98 -3.23 -23.92
C MET A 50 31.25 -3.24 -23.07
N CYS A 51 32.34 -2.63 -23.55
CA CYS A 51 33.55 -2.46 -22.73
C CYS A 51 33.27 -1.64 -21.46
N LYS A 52 32.49 -0.54 -21.56
CA LYS A 52 32.12 0.28 -20.40
C LYS A 52 31.18 -0.43 -19.44
N ALA A 53 30.22 -1.19 -19.95
CA ALA A 53 29.36 -2.02 -19.12
C ALA A 53 30.19 -3.06 -18.36
N TRP A 54 31.18 -3.68 -19.02
CA TRP A 54 32.07 -4.65 -18.38
C TRP A 54 33.01 -3.99 -17.35
N GLU A 55 33.54 -2.79 -17.61
CA GLU A 55 34.28 -2.01 -16.62
C GLU A 55 33.43 -1.75 -15.36
N ILE A 56 32.16 -1.37 -15.52
CA ILE A 56 31.24 -1.12 -14.40
C ILE A 56 30.92 -2.43 -13.67
N TYR A 57 30.64 -3.50 -14.41
CA TYR A 57 30.34 -4.80 -13.83
C TYR A 57 31.53 -5.36 -13.02
N SER A 58 32.73 -5.34 -13.62
CA SER A 58 33.97 -5.78 -12.98
C SER A 58 34.40 -4.92 -11.79
N SER A 59 33.91 -3.68 -11.71
CA SER A 59 34.17 -2.80 -10.56
C SER A 59 33.46 -3.23 -9.27
N GLY A 60 32.46 -4.12 -9.35
CA GLY A 60 31.68 -4.57 -8.18
C GLY A 60 30.73 -3.52 -7.58
N LEU A 61 30.66 -2.32 -8.15
CA LEU A 61 29.79 -1.24 -7.67
C LEU A 61 28.30 -1.60 -7.78
N GLU A 62 27.91 -2.32 -8.85
CA GLU A 62 26.54 -2.79 -8.97
C GLU A 62 26.20 -3.85 -7.91
N ALA A 63 27.12 -4.76 -7.59
CA ALA A 63 26.91 -5.74 -6.52
C ALA A 63 26.68 -5.05 -5.16
N LEU A 64 27.48 -4.01 -4.84
CA LEU A 64 27.27 -3.20 -3.64
C LEU A 64 25.92 -2.49 -3.65
N ARG A 65 25.52 -1.88 -4.77
CA ARG A 65 24.23 -1.22 -4.92
C ARG A 65 23.06 -2.20 -4.74
N HIS A 66 23.17 -3.39 -5.32
CA HIS A 66 22.17 -4.45 -5.15
C HIS A 66 22.05 -4.86 -3.68
N GLN A 67 23.17 -5.03 -2.98
CA GLN A 67 23.17 -5.31 -1.54
C GLN A 67 22.48 -4.21 -0.74
N GLU A 68 22.78 -2.93 -1.01
CA GLU A 68 22.12 -1.79 -0.35
C GLU A 68 20.60 -1.80 -0.58
N ILE A 69 20.15 -2.13 -1.80
CA ILE A 69 18.72 -2.23 -2.13
C ILE A 69 18.07 -3.38 -1.34
N VAL A 70 18.74 -4.54 -1.26
CA VAL A 70 18.26 -5.71 -0.49
C VAL A 70 18.17 -5.37 0.99
N ASP A 71 19.22 -4.79 1.57
CA ASP A 71 19.26 -4.39 2.98
C ASP A 71 18.14 -3.39 3.31
N PHE A 72 17.92 -2.40 2.45
CA PHE A 72 16.83 -1.44 2.61
C PHE A 72 15.44 -2.10 2.59
N ARG A 73 15.24 -3.08 1.69
CA ARG A 73 13.99 -3.84 1.62
C ARG A 73 13.76 -4.67 2.89
N ILE A 74 14.80 -5.34 3.39
CA ILE A 74 14.74 -6.11 4.64
C ILE A 74 14.33 -5.19 5.80
N GLN A 75 15.00 -4.05 5.98
CA GLN A 75 14.67 -3.08 7.02
C GLN A 75 13.22 -2.57 6.92
N THR A 76 12.77 -2.31 5.69
CA THR A 76 11.39 -1.88 5.43
C THR A 76 10.37 -2.97 5.82
N ALA A 77 10.66 -4.23 5.49
CA ALA A 77 9.82 -5.36 5.85
C ALA A 77 9.73 -5.55 7.38
N GLU A 78 10.86 -5.45 8.09
CA GLU A 78 10.91 -5.50 9.56
C GLU A 78 10.11 -4.37 10.20
N MET A 79 10.29 -3.14 9.73
CA MET A 79 9.53 -1.98 10.19
C MET A 79 8.02 -2.19 9.98
N ASN A 80 7.62 -2.71 8.82
CA ASN A 80 6.20 -2.97 8.53
C ASN A 80 5.63 -4.07 9.42
N LYS A 81 6.40 -5.12 9.70
CA LYS A 81 6.03 -6.16 10.67
C LYS A 81 5.88 -5.59 12.08
N ALA A 82 6.78 -4.72 12.52
CA ALA A 82 6.67 -4.05 13.81
C ALA A 82 5.42 -3.14 13.87
N LYS A 83 5.14 -2.39 12.80
CA LYS A 83 3.93 -1.56 12.68
C LYS A 83 2.66 -2.40 12.73
N SER A 84 2.60 -3.55 12.05
CA SER A 84 1.42 -4.42 12.05
C SER A 84 1.16 -5.04 13.43
N LEU A 85 2.21 -5.51 14.12
CA LEU A 85 2.11 -6.01 15.48
C LEU A 85 1.65 -4.92 16.47
N ALA A 86 2.21 -3.72 16.37
CA ALA A 86 1.79 -2.58 17.20
C ALA A 86 0.33 -2.17 16.93
N ALA A 87 -0.11 -2.17 15.67
CA ALA A 87 -1.49 -1.91 15.30
C ALA A 87 -2.44 -2.99 15.84
N ALA A 88 -2.06 -4.27 15.74
CA ALA A 88 -2.83 -5.38 16.29
C ALA A 88 -2.96 -5.29 17.82
N TRP A 89 -1.87 -4.98 18.52
CA TRP A 89 -1.91 -4.77 19.97
C TRP A 89 -2.80 -3.60 20.38
N LYS A 90 -2.71 -2.46 19.69
CA LYS A 90 -3.60 -1.32 19.91
C LYS A 90 -5.06 -1.69 19.66
N ALA A 91 -5.35 -2.43 18.59
CA ALA A 91 -6.72 -2.89 18.30
C ALA A 91 -7.26 -3.80 19.41
N LEU A 92 -6.43 -4.70 19.96
CA LEU A 92 -6.80 -5.54 21.10
C LEU A 92 -7.07 -4.71 22.36
N GLN A 93 -6.23 -3.72 22.66
CA GLN A 93 -6.45 -2.82 23.81
C GLN A 93 -7.74 -2.03 23.67
N THR A 94 -7.98 -1.41 22.51
CA THR A 94 -9.23 -0.69 22.24
C THR A 94 -10.43 -1.61 22.40
N ARG A 95 -10.37 -2.86 21.90
CA ARG A 95 -11.44 -3.84 22.09
C ARG A 95 -11.65 -4.21 23.56
N ARG A 96 -10.58 -4.38 24.35
CA ARG A 96 -10.69 -4.63 25.80
C ARG A 96 -11.34 -3.46 26.53
N GLU A 97 -11.00 -2.23 26.18
CA GLU A 97 -11.64 -1.03 26.72
C GLU A 97 -13.12 -0.98 26.36
N LEU A 98 -13.46 -1.27 25.10
CA LEU A 98 -14.86 -1.31 24.66
C LEU A 98 -15.67 -2.38 25.41
N ARG A 99 -15.10 -3.54 25.76
CA ARG A 99 -15.78 -4.55 26.59
C ARG A 99 -16.12 -4.07 28.00
N LYS A 100 -15.30 -3.19 28.59
CA LYS A 100 -15.54 -2.65 29.94
C LYS A 100 -16.71 -1.67 29.95
N ILE A 101 -17.07 -1.11 28.80
CA ILE A 101 -18.06 -0.05 28.72
C ILE A 101 -19.43 -0.70 28.67
N VAL A 102 -20.17 -0.54 29.77
CA VAL A 102 -21.60 -0.77 29.77
C VAL A 102 -22.20 0.25 28.81
N VAL A 103 -22.65 -0.22 27.63
CA VAL A 103 -23.37 0.63 26.68
C VAL A 103 -24.56 1.23 27.42
N VAL A 104 -24.61 2.57 27.47
CA VAL A 104 -25.69 3.29 28.14
C VAL A 104 -26.99 2.93 27.44
N THR A 105 -27.71 1.99 28.04
CA THR A 105 -28.90 1.33 27.49
C THR A 105 -30.18 1.90 28.07
N ARG A 106 -30.11 2.72 29.13
CA ARG A 106 -31.30 3.24 29.81
C ARG A 106 -31.10 4.66 30.33
N THR A 107 -31.79 5.58 29.65
CA THR A 107 -32.43 6.80 30.20
C THR A 107 -31.55 7.87 30.87
N THR A 108 -30.23 7.78 30.82
CA THR A 108 -29.37 8.87 31.24
C THR A 108 -29.15 9.81 30.06
N ASP A 109 -29.49 11.09 30.25
CA ASP A 109 -29.12 12.14 29.29
C ASP A 109 -27.64 11.99 28.95
N PRO A 110 -27.24 11.90 27.66
CA PRO A 110 -25.83 11.75 27.29
C PRO A 110 -25.03 13.06 27.48
N SER A 111 -25.68 14.13 27.92
CA SER A 111 -25.11 15.46 28.16
C SER A 111 -23.86 15.50 29.10
N PRO A 112 -23.77 14.71 30.19
CA PRO A 112 -22.61 14.75 31.08
C PRO A 112 -21.44 13.89 30.56
N LEU A 113 -21.59 13.16 29.46
CA LEU A 113 -20.50 12.33 28.93
C LEU A 113 -19.34 13.18 28.41
N THR A 114 -18.14 12.80 28.82
CA THR A 114 -16.89 13.35 28.29
C THR A 114 -16.72 12.92 26.82
N ILE A 115 -16.03 13.74 26.01
CA ILE A 115 -15.78 13.45 24.58
C ILE A 115 -15.20 12.04 24.35
N PRO A 116 -14.24 11.53 25.14
CA PRO A 116 -13.71 10.18 24.98
C PRO A 116 -14.77 9.08 25.19
N HIS A 117 -15.69 9.27 26.13
CA HIS A 117 -16.78 8.32 26.36
C HIS A 117 -17.78 8.30 25.19
N LEU A 118 -18.09 9.47 24.62
CA LEU A 118 -18.93 9.55 23.41
C LEU A 118 -18.28 8.83 22.22
N HIS A 119 -16.96 8.98 22.06
CA HIS A 119 -16.20 8.26 21.04
C HIS A 119 -16.29 6.76 21.20
N LEU A 120 -16.09 6.27 22.43
CA LEU A 120 -16.15 4.86 22.72
C LEU A 120 -17.55 4.27 22.49
N GLN A 121 -18.62 5.00 22.86
CA GLN A 121 -20.00 4.56 22.63
C GLN A 121 -20.37 4.50 21.15
N LEU A 122 -20.01 5.53 20.37
CA LEU A 122 -20.27 5.52 18.92
C LEU A 122 -19.49 4.40 18.23
N ASN A 123 -18.23 4.17 18.62
CA ASN A 123 -17.43 3.07 18.10
C ASN A 123 -18.01 1.70 18.48
N ALA A 124 -18.47 1.53 19.72
CA ALA A 124 -19.13 0.30 20.16
C ALA A 124 -20.38 0.02 19.33
N LEU A 125 -21.26 1.01 19.13
CA LEU A 125 -22.47 0.85 18.33
C LEU A 125 -22.17 0.59 16.85
N HIS A 126 -21.13 1.21 16.29
CA HIS A 126 -20.67 0.94 14.93
C HIS A 126 -20.17 -0.50 14.78
N LEU A 127 -19.38 -0.99 15.75
CA LEU A 127 -18.91 -2.39 15.76
C LEU A 127 -20.05 -3.40 15.94
N CYS A 128 -21.12 -3.03 16.65
CA CYS A 128 -22.33 -3.85 16.75
C CYS A 128 -23.18 -3.85 15.46
N GLY A 129 -22.73 -3.19 14.38
CA GLY A 129 -23.43 -3.19 13.09
C GLY A 129 -24.75 -2.42 13.10
N VAL A 130 -24.92 -1.46 14.01
CA VAL A 130 -26.17 -0.66 14.07
C VAL A 130 -26.27 0.18 12.78
N PRO A 131 -27.38 0.10 12.04
CA PRO A 131 -27.55 0.82 10.79
C PRO A 131 -27.50 2.34 11.00
N ASN A 132 -26.99 3.07 10.01
CA ASN A 132 -26.85 4.54 9.99
C ASN A 132 -25.81 5.15 10.96
N ILE A 133 -24.89 4.36 11.50
CA ILE A 133 -23.77 4.88 12.30
C ILE A 133 -22.53 5.08 11.43
N LEU A 134 -22.14 6.33 11.24
CA LEU A 134 -20.89 6.67 10.57
C LEU A 134 -19.69 6.45 11.51
N PRO A 135 -18.49 6.21 10.95
CA PRO A 135 -17.27 6.19 11.73
C PRO A 135 -17.09 7.50 12.51
N ASN A 136 -16.54 7.41 13.73
CA ASN A 136 -16.35 8.56 14.61
C ASN A 136 -15.60 9.73 13.95
N SER A 137 -14.71 9.46 12.99
CA SER A 137 -13.99 10.49 12.20
C SER A 137 -14.91 11.45 11.45
N ARG A 138 -16.16 11.07 11.17
CA ARG A 138 -17.15 11.94 10.51
C ARG A 138 -17.81 12.92 11.47
N TYR A 139 -17.73 12.70 12.78
CA TYR A 139 -18.26 13.63 13.78
C TYR A 139 -17.12 14.46 14.35
N THR A 140 -17.00 15.71 13.89
CA THR A 140 -15.95 16.61 14.36
C THR A 140 -16.29 17.16 15.75
N TRP A 141 -17.53 17.62 15.96
CA TRP A 141 -17.91 18.42 17.13
C TRP A 141 -18.67 17.60 18.20
N LYS A 142 -18.61 18.02 19.47
CA LYS A 142 -19.35 17.38 20.57
C LYS A 142 -20.88 17.36 20.36
N PRO A 143 -21.55 18.46 19.95
CA PRO A 143 -23.01 18.44 19.77
C PRO A 143 -23.46 17.44 18.70
N THR A 144 -22.75 17.36 17.57
CA THR A 144 -23.11 16.42 16.49
C THR A 144 -22.95 14.96 16.93
N LYS A 145 -21.94 14.65 17.77
CA LYS A 145 -21.80 13.33 18.39
C LYS A 145 -22.96 12.99 19.33
N LEU A 146 -23.39 13.96 20.13
CA LEU A 146 -24.51 13.78 21.04
C LEU A 146 -25.81 13.55 20.28
N GLU A 147 -26.06 14.32 19.22
CA GLU A 147 -27.23 14.13 18.35
C GLU A 147 -27.20 12.77 17.66
N ALA A 148 -26.07 12.39 17.06
CA ALA A 148 -25.90 11.07 16.45
C ALA A 148 -26.10 9.93 17.46
N LEU A 149 -25.59 10.07 18.68
CA LEU A 149 -25.81 9.07 19.73
C LEU A 149 -27.30 9.00 20.15
N LYS A 150 -27.97 10.15 20.29
CA LYS A 150 -29.40 10.19 20.65
C LYS A 150 -30.27 9.57 19.55
N THR A 151 -30.02 9.88 18.29
CA THR A 151 -30.78 9.34 17.15
C THR A 151 -30.57 7.85 17.02
N THR A 152 -29.33 7.38 17.16
CA THR A 152 -29.00 5.95 17.06
C THR A 152 -29.57 5.14 18.22
N LEU A 153 -29.48 5.62 19.46
CA LEU A 153 -30.13 4.97 20.60
C LEU A 153 -31.65 4.87 20.43
N LYS A 154 -32.29 5.91 19.88
CA LYS A 154 -33.75 5.89 19.60
C LYS A 154 -34.14 4.76 18.63
N VAL A 155 -33.31 4.48 17.63
CA VAL A 155 -33.52 3.39 16.66
C VAL A 155 -33.13 2.02 17.24
N TYR A 156 -32.07 1.98 18.04
CA TYR A 156 -31.48 0.75 18.53
C TYR A 156 -32.25 0.12 19.69
N LEU A 157 -32.68 0.92 20.67
CA LEU A 157 -33.40 0.44 21.86
C LEU A 157 -34.62 -0.45 21.57
N PRO A 158 -35.54 -0.12 20.64
CA PRO A 158 -36.67 -0.98 20.33
C PRO A 158 -36.26 -2.29 19.62
N ASN A 159 -35.09 -2.32 18.96
CA ASN A 159 -34.58 -3.49 18.28
C ASN A 159 -33.77 -4.41 19.20
N LEU A 160 -33.17 -3.87 20.26
CA LEU A 160 -32.44 -4.65 21.28
C LEU A 160 -33.32 -5.73 21.93
N ALA A 161 -34.62 -5.45 22.10
CA ALA A 161 -35.58 -6.40 22.65
C ALA A 161 -35.94 -7.54 21.67
N LYS A 162 -35.74 -7.33 20.36
CA LYS A 162 -36.08 -8.30 19.30
C LYS A 162 -34.91 -9.19 18.92
N SER A 163 -33.70 -8.65 18.98
CA SER A 163 -32.48 -9.39 18.76
C SER A 163 -31.45 -8.86 19.76
N PRO A 164 -31.23 -9.56 20.89
CA PRO A 164 -30.06 -9.30 21.69
C PRO A 164 -28.88 -9.63 20.79
N LEU A 165 -28.18 -8.61 20.32
CA LEU A 165 -26.91 -8.73 19.60
C LEU A 165 -25.87 -9.28 20.58
N LEU A 166 -26.01 -10.56 20.93
CA LEU A 166 -24.92 -11.43 21.31
C LEU A 166 -24.17 -11.71 20.03
N VAL A 167 -23.38 -10.73 19.59
CA VAL A 167 -22.21 -11.05 18.78
C VAL A 167 -21.34 -11.85 19.72
N ASP A 168 -21.42 -13.19 19.66
CA ASP A 168 -20.47 -14.06 20.36
C ASP A 168 -19.08 -13.65 19.88
N PRO A 169 -18.32 -12.91 20.70
CA PRO A 169 -17.15 -12.19 20.23
C PRO A 169 -15.96 -13.13 20.00
N GLU A 170 -16.16 -14.44 20.11
CA GLU A 170 -15.18 -15.48 19.82
C GLU A 170 -15.35 -16.08 18.41
N ALA A 171 -16.56 -16.09 17.85
CA ALA A 171 -16.84 -16.76 16.58
C ALA A 171 -16.13 -16.10 15.37
N ASP A 172 -15.97 -14.77 15.39
CA ASP A 172 -15.29 -14.01 14.32
C ASP A 172 -13.76 -14.00 14.44
N PHE A 173 -13.18 -14.59 15.51
CA PHE A 173 -11.73 -14.56 15.74
C PHE A 173 -10.99 -15.80 15.24
N ALA A 174 -11.67 -16.94 15.07
CA ALA A 174 -11.01 -18.17 14.64
C ALA A 174 -10.58 -18.13 13.15
N THR A 175 -11.19 -17.25 12.34
CA THR A 175 -10.96 -17.20 10.88
C THR A 175 -10.15 -15.99 10.42
N ALA A 176 -9.94 -14.98 11.27
CA ALA A 176 -8.99 -13.90 10.98
C ALA A 176 -7.56 -14.33 11.32
N THR A 177 -7.15 -15.52 10.89
CA THR A 177 -5.75 -15.70 10.52
C THR A 177 -5.51 -14.66 9.44
N VAL A 178 -4.85 -13.58 9.82
CA VAL A 178 -4.18 -12.71 8.86
C VAL A 178 -3.17 -13.62 8.20
N GLU A 179 -3.60 -14.32 7.15
CA GLU A 179 -2.71 -14.75 6.09
C GLU A 179 -2.07 -13.45 5.66
N MET A 180 -0.91 -13.18 6.25
CA MET A 180 0.06 -12.35 5.58
C MET A 180 0.21 -13.02 4.23
N VAL A 181 -0.41 -12.42 3.22
CA VAL A 181 -0.05 -12.66 1.83
C VAL A 181 1.41 -12.27 1.79
N VAL A 182 2.27 -13.25 2.06
CA VAL A 182 3.66 -13.23 1.67
C VAL A 182 3.53 -13.13 0.17
N VAL A 183 3.60 -11.89 -0.33
CA VAL A 183 3.73 -11.65 -1.75
C VAL A 183 4.96 -12.44 -2.11
N ASP A 184 4.74 -13.57 -2.78
CA ASP A 184 5.78 -14.54 -3.07
C ASP A 184 6.99 -13.79 -3.61
N ASP A 185 8.11 -14.11 -3.01
CA ASP A 185 9.39 -13.46 -3.19
C ASP A 185 9.82 -13.64 -4.64
N TRP A 186 9.44 -12.69 -5.50
CA TRP A 186 9.76 -12.64 -6.93
C TRP A 186 11.27 -12.57 -7.23
N THR A 187 12.12 -12.62 -6.20
CA THR A 187 13.56 -12.41 -6.32
C THR A 187 14.37 -13.70 -6.52
N ALA A 188 13.81 -14.89 -6.29
CA ALA A 188 14.59 -16.13 -6.34
C ALA A 188 14.79 -16.72 -7.76
N ALA A 189 14.15 -16.16 -8.79
CA ALA A 189 14.18 -16.73 -10.14
C ALA A 189 15.26 -16.16 -11.06
N ASP A 190 15.74 -14.93 -10.84
CA ASP A 190 16.65 -14.26 -11.80
C ASP A 190 18.15 -14.54 -11.55
N ASP A 191 18.55 -14.95 -10.35
CA ASP A 191 19.99 -15.12 -10.03
C ASP A 191 20.57 -16.49 -10.45
N ARG A 192 19.78 -17.37 -11.06
CA ARG A 192 20.23 -18.75 -11.39
C ARG A 192 20.77 -18.92 -12.82
N GLU A 193 20.77 -17.88 -13.65
CA GLU A 193 21.22 -17.97 -15.06
C GLU A 193 22.64 -17.42 -15.34
N MET A 194 23.39 -16.96 -14.33
CA MET A 194 24.69 -16.30 -14.54
C MET A 194 25.92 -17.20 -14.28
N GLU A 195 25.76 -18.51 -14.04
CA GLU A 195 26.87 -19.44 -13.74
C GLU A 195 27.16 -20.53 -14.80
N GLU A 196 26.55 -20.48 -16.00
CA GLU A 196 26.89 -21.39 -17.12
C GLU A 196 27.73 -20.74 -18.23
#